data_AF-A0A5C0AYC3-F1
#
_entry.id   AF-A0A5C0AYC3-F1
#
_cell.length_a   1.000
_cell.length_b   1.000
_cell.length_c   1.000
_cell.angle_alpha   90.00
_cell.angle_beta   90.00
_cell.angle_gamma   90.00
#
_symmetry.space_group_name_H-M   'P 1'
#
loop_
_entity.id
_entity.type
_entity.pdbx_description
1 polymer ?
#
loop_
_entity_poly.entity_id
_entity_poly.type
_entity_poly.pdbx_seq_one_letter_code
_entity_poly.pdbx_strand_id
1 'polypeptide(L)'
;MMGDTSKAAMHEKSPETAIEATLEATREAAHARDLALWQRLHAAGLVKSPSMPDPRSETPWFLRAITGAAAWLAALLLTIALGFMMFDSFSKMPETGFAAVGAMIALSAGVCMRANLGTFLLQGLTALSLAGQLIVACGLVLFHETSTERALAGGTAVFVLALVLYLLNRVSLHRFICGVAMAFSLYFMLGGNPVNSLFDGNGMMVVSVLLPLVLNCVAIGLWLASRPVGAHPGLAPLTWAFTLCATAIPMMGVYYDFELMTLTRGVLLFSSAMPALFAALLMWPKRALVSRKMMVAVPVVLLVLSPFWQGMPGIAMAVMWMLGGFALARPLLMAFGLACLPVYLVRNIYLTDLTLLDKAVWLGGAGVFMLLLWAIWQAAISHRTRQAVGVAHANPESAS
;
A
#
# COMPACT_ATOMS: atom_id res chain seq x y z
N MET A 1 -15.72 -36.49 -83.07
CA MET A 1 -15.75 -35.03 -82.87
C MET A 1 -16.83 -34.70 -81.84
N MET A 2 -16.46 -34.55 -80.57
CA MET A 2 -16.99 -33.54 -79.65
C MET A 2 -16.27 -33.69 -78.32
N GLY A 3 -15.70 -32.57 -77.89
CA GLY A 3 -14.64 -32.48 -76.91
C GLY A 3 -15.13 -32.51 -75.47
N ASP A 4 -14.30 -33.18 -74.68
CA ASP A 4 -14.25 -33.21 -73.23
C ASP A 4 -13.47 -31.98 -72.74
N THR A 5 -14.11 -31.06 -72.01
CA THR A 5 -13.43 -30.03 -71.18
C THR A 5 -14.43 -29.41 -70.20
N SER A 6 -14.69 -30.07 -69.08
CA SER A 6 -15.17 -29.35 -67.88
C SER A 6 -15.06 -30.24 -66.65
N LYS A 7 -13.88 -30.27 -66.02
CA LYS A 7 -13.69 -30.58 -64.57
C LYS A 7 -12.21 -30.46 -64.18
N ALA A 8 -11.71 -29.23 -64.17
CA ALA A 8 -10.48 -28.88 -63.45
C ALA A 8 -10.77 -27.65 -62.59
N ALA A 9 -11.64 -27.82 -61.58
CA ALA A 9 -11.76 -26.85 -60.51
C ALA A 9 -10.52 -27.02 -59.61
N MET A 10 -9.56 -26.12 -59.80
CA MET A 10 -8.46 -25.85 -58.87
C MET A 10 -9.03 -25.69 -57.46
N HIS A 11 -8.75 -26.66 -56.59
CA HIS A 11 -8.80 -26.47 -55.14
C HIS A 11 -7.57 -25.65 -54.75
N GLU A 12 -7.63 -24.34 -54.99
CA GLU A 12 -6.65 -23.38 -54.50
C GLU A 12 -6.85 -23.29 -52.97
N LYS A 13 -5.90 -23.83 -52.20
CA LYS A 13 -5.90 -23.75 -50.73
C LYS A 13 -6.05 -22.29 -50.32
N SER A 14 -7.13 -21.97 -49.59
CA SER A 14 -7.40 -20.63 -49.08
C SER A 14 -6.15 -20.08 -48.34
N PRO A 15 -5.72 -18.83 -48.60
CA PRO A 15 -4.55 -18.22 -47.98
C PRO A 15 -4.57 -18.22 -46.45
N GLU A 16 -5.75 -18.32 -45.83
CA GLU A 16 -5.91 -18.46 -44.37
C GLU A 16 -5.27 -19.74 -43.83
N THR A 17 -5.37 -20.86 -44.56
CA THR A 17 -4.79 -22.15 -44.14
C THR A 17 -3.26 -22.16 -44.16
N ALA A 18 -2.65 -21.35 -45.03
CA ALA A 18 -1.19 -21.20 -45.10
C ALA A 18 -0.66 -20.33 -43.95
N ILE A 19 -1.42 -19.31 -43.54
CA ILE A 19 -1.07 -18.44 -42.40
C ILE A 19 -1.17 -19.23 -41.08
N GLU A 20 -2.24 -20.01 -40.89
CA GLU A 20 -2.39 -20.86 -39.70
C GLU A 20 -1.27 -21.88 -39.57
N ALA A 21 -0.92 -22.58 -40.65
CA ALA A 21 0.18 -23.55 -40.66
C ALA A 21 1.53 -22.89 -40.34
N THR A 22 1.77 -21.67 -40.82
CA THR A 22 3.00 -20.92 -40.55
C THR A 22 3.07 -20.50 -39.08
N LEU A 23 1.95 -20.08 -38.49
CA LEU A 23 1.84 -19.72 -37.08
C LEU A 23 2.01 -20.92 -36.14
N GLU A 24 1.48 -22.09 -36.51
CA GLU A 24 1.70 -23.33 -35.77
C GLU A 24 3.16 -23.75 -35.81
N ALA A 25 3.79 -23.75 -36.98
CA ALA A 25 5.21 -24.09 -37.13
C ALA A 25 6.13 -23.15 -36.31
N THR A 26 5.81 -21.84 -36.27
CA THR A 26 6.58 -20.90 -35.43
C THR A 26 6.37 -21.13 -33.94
N ARG A 27 5.17 -21.51 -33.50
CA ARG A 27 4.89 -21.86 -32.10
C ARG A 27 5.62 -23.13 -31.68
N GLU A 28 5.63 -24.16 -32.53
CA GLU A 28 6.34 -25.41 -32.27
C GLU A 28 7.85 -25.18 -32.15
N ALA A 29 8.42 -24.39 -33.08
CA ALA A 29 9.84 -24.04 -33.05
C ALA A 29 10.22 -23.24 -31.79
N ALA A 30 9.37 -22.29 -31.37
CA ALA A 30 9.58 -21.53 -30.13
C ALA A 30 9.51 -22.45 -28.90
N HIS A 31 8.52 -23.34 -28.83
CA HIS A 31 8.37 -24.28 -27.72
C HIS A 31 9.55 -25.25 -27.62
N ALA A 32 10.03 -25.78 -28.75
CA ALA A 32 11.21 -26.64 -28.80
C ALA A 32 12.48 -25.91 -28.31
N ARG A 33 12.65 -24.63 -28.68
CA ARG A 33 13.77 -23.80 -28.22
C ARG A 33 13.73 -23.59 -26.71
N ASP A 34 12.56 -23.29 -26.17
CA ASP A 34 12.40 -23.05 -24.74
C ASP A 34 12.61 -24.36 -23.96
N LEU A 35 12.15 -25.50 -24.48
CA LEU A 35 12.38 -26.82 -23.86
C LEU A 35 13.87 -27.16 -23.81
N ALA A 36 14.61 -26.89 -24.90
CA ALA A 36 16.06 -27.08 -24.94
C ALA A 36 16.79 -26.17 -23.95
N LEU A 37 16.35 -24.91 -23.80
CA LEU A 37 16.88 -23.99 -22.78
C LEU A 37 16.61 -24.53 -21.36
N TRP A 38 15.38 -25.00 -21.10
CA TRP A 38 15.00 -25.54 -19.80
C TRP A 38 15.84 -26.75 -19.41
N GLN A 39 16.07 -27.68 -20.34
CA GLN A 39 16.94 -28.84 -20.11
C GLN A 39 18.38 -28.42 -19.79
N ARG A 40 18.92 -27.38 -20.45
CA ARG A 40 20.24 -26.82 -20.11
C ARG A 40 20.27 -26.24 -18.70
N LEU A 41 19.22 -25.51 -18.31
CA LEU A 41 19.11 -24.95 -16.96
C LEU A 41 18.99 -26.05 -15.88
N HIS A 42 18.25 -27.12 -16.16
CA HIS A 42 18.16 -28.27 -15.27
C HIS A 42 19.50 -29.01 -15.17
N ALA A 43 20.18 -29.27 -16.30
CA ALA A 43 21.50 -29.89 -16.31
C ALA A 43 22.56 -29.06 -15.57
N ALA A 44 22.44 -27.74 -15.58
CA ALA A 44 23.28 -26.83 -14.82
C ALA A 44 22.92 -26.73 -13.33
N GLY A 45 21.89 -27.46 -12.85
CA GLY A 45 21.42 -27.41 -11.47
C GLY A 45 20.73 -26.10 -11.07
N LEU A 46 20.42 -25.24 -12.05
CA LEU A 46 19.76 -23.94 -11.81
C LEU A 46 18.25 -24.09 -11.60
N VAL A 47 17.67 -25.22 -12.00
CA VAL A 47 16.24 -25.50 -11.90
C VAL A 47 16.00 -26.93 -11.41
N LYS A 48 14.99 -27.12 -10.55
CA LYS A 48 14.74 -28.37 -9.82
C LYS A 48 13.90 -29.41 -10.56
N SER A 49 13.18 -29.01 -11.61
CA SER A 49 12.23 -29.87 -12.32
C SER A 49 12.76 -30.27 -13.69
N PRO A 50 12.74 -31.57 -14.04
CA PRO A 50 13.15 -32.05 -15.36
C PRO A 50 12.16 -31.66 -16.47
N SER A 51 10.91 -31.35 -16.13
CA SER A 51 9.90 -30.84 -17.05
C SER A 51 9.72 -29.33 -16.92
N MET A 52 9.50 -28.67 -18.06
CA MET A 52 9.11 -27.26 -18.10
C MET A 52 7.72 -27.09 -17.45
N PRO A 53 7.51 -26.06 -16.61
CA PRO A 53 6.20 -25.70 -16.10
C PRO A 53 5.29 -25.41 -17.29
N ASP A 54 4.14 -26.10 -17.36
CA ASP A 54 3.14 -25.79 -18.37
C ASP A 54 2.61 -24.37 -18.11
N PRO A 55 2.80 -23.39 -19.02
CA PRO A 55 2.27 -22.05 -18.84
C PRO A 55 0.73 -22.03 -18.75
N ARG A 56 0.05 -23.12 -19.16
CA ARG A 56 -1.40 -23.32 -19.01
C ARG A 56 -1.80 -23.91 -17.65
N SER A 57 -0.85 -24.38 -16.84
CA SER A 57 -1.11 -24.93 -15.51
C SER A 57 -1.25 -23.86 -14.42
N GLU A 58 -0.83 -22.61 -14.70
CA GLU A 58 -1.10 -21.51 -13.79
C GLU A 58 -2.58 -21.15 -13.82
N THR A 59 -3.26 -21.35 -12.69
CA THR A 59 -4.66 -20.94 -12.53
C THR A 59 -4.81 -19.47 -12.93
N PRO A 60 -5.67 -19.15 -13.90
CA PRO A 60 -5.91 -17.78 -14.33
C PRO A 60 -6.19 -16.85 -13.15
N TRP A 61 -5.70 -15.61 -13.20
CA TRP A 61 -5.81 -14.65 -12.09
C TRP A 61 -7.27 -14.41 -11.68
N PHE A 62 -8.21 -14.42 -12.63
CA PHE A 62 -9.64 -14.23 -12.36
C PHE A 62 -10.24 -15.43 -11.61
N LEU A 63 -9.81 -16.66 -11.91
CA LEU A 63 -10.21 -17.86 -11.16
C LEU A 63 -9.65 -17.81 -9.73
N ARG A 64 -8.41 -17.35 -9.55
CA ARG A 64 -7.85 -17.09 -8.22
C ARG A 64 -8.62 -16.00 -7.46
N ALA A 65 -9.05 -14.95 -8.15
CA ALA A 65 -9.84 -13.87 -7.56
C ALA A 65 -11.23 -14.34 -7.12
N ILE A 66 -11.95 -15.07 -7.98
CA ILE A 66 -13.29 -15.61 -7.68
C ILE A 66 -13.21 -16.65 -6.57
N THR A 67 -12.23 -17.57 -6.60
CA THR A 67 -12.04 -18.55 -5.52
C THR A 67 -11.65 -17.90 -4.20
N GLY A 68 -10.84 -16.83 -4.25
CA GLY A 68 -10.57 -15.98 -3.10
C GLY A 68 -11.86 -15.34 -2.56
N ALA A 69 -12.61 -14.64 -3.40
CA ALA A 69 -13.87 -14.00 -3.00
C ALA A 69 -14.87 -15.00 -2.38
N ALA A 70 -14.99 -16.19 -2.97
CA ALA A 70 -15.83 -17.27 -2.43
C ALA A 70 -15.34 -17.76 -1.06
N ALA A 71 -14.03 -17.92 -0.86
CA ALA A 71 -13.47 -18.32 0.43
C ALA A 71 -13.69 -17.26 1.51
N TRP A 72 -13.54 -15.99 1.18
CA TRP A 72 -13.80 -14.87 2.10
C TRP A 72 -15.29 -14.76 2.45
N LEU A 73 -16.18 -14.90 1.46
CA LEU A 73 -17.62 -14.93 1.70
C LEU A 73 -18.03 -16.13 2.57
N ALA A 74 -17.50 -17.33 2.27
CA ALA A 74 -17.76 -18.52 3.06
C ALA A 74 -17.29 -18.36 4.51
N ALA A 75 -16.10 -17.80 4.72
CA ALA A 75 -15.59 -17.53 6.06
C ALA A 75 -16.42 -16.47 6.81
N LEU A 76 -16.89 -15.44 6.12
CA LEU A 76 -17.80 -14.44 6.71
C LEU A 76 -19.12 -15.10 7.13
N LEU A 77 -19.75 -15.88 6.25
CA LEU A 77 -20.99 -16.59 6.55
C LEU A 77 -20.80 -17.59 7.71
N LEU A 78 -19.68 -18.32 7.72
CA LEU A 78 -19.34 -19.23 8.82
C LEU A 78 -19.16 -18.49 10.14
N THR A 79 -18.45 -17.36 10.13
CA THR A 79 -18.22 -16.51 11.32
C THR A 79 -19.55 -16.00 11.86
N ILE A 80 -20.44 -15.51 10.97
CA ILE A 80 -21.77 -15.03 11.34
C ILE A 80 -22.61 -16.19 11.91
N ALA A 81 -22.68 -17.33 11.22
CA ALA A 81 -23.45 -18.48 11.65
C ALA A 81 -22.97 -19.02 13.02
N LEU A 82 -21.66 -19.16 13.21
CA LEU A 82 -21.08 -19.55 14.49
C LEU A 82 -21.36 -18.51 15.58
N GLY A 83 -21.23 -17.22 15.24
CA GLY A 83 -21.55 -16.12 16.16
C GLY A 83 -23.00 -16.18 16.65
N PHE A 84 -23.96 -16.43 15.74
CA PHE A 84 -25.37 -16.58 16.10
C PHE A 84 -25.65 -17.87 16.89
N MET A 85 -25.11 -19.02 16.45
CA MET A 85 -25.32 -20.31 17.13
C MET A 85 -24.76 -20.30 18.55
N MET A 86 -23.64 -19.63 18.75
CA MET A 86 -22.95 -19.57 20.03
C MET A 86 -23.30 -18.31 20.83
N PHE A 87 -24.24 -17.47 20.36
CA PHE A 87 -24.54 -16.18 20.99
C PHE A 87 -24.94 -16.31 22.46
N ASP A 88 -25.86 -17.23 22.79
CA ASP A 88 -26.30 -17.45 24.18
C ASP A 88 -25.16 -17.96 25.07
N SER A 89 -24.33 -18.88 24.54
CA SER A 89 -23.15 -19.37 25.27
C SER A 89 -22.08 -18.29 25.45
N PHE A 90 -21.86 -17.46 24.44
CA PHE A 90 -20.91 -16.36 24.48
C PHE A 90 -21.35 -15.25 25.43
N SER A 91 -22.66 -14.97 25.52
CA SER A 91 -23.20 -13.99 26.47
C SER A 91 -22.94 -14.35 27.94
N LYS A 92 -22.69 -15.63 28.23
CA LYS A 92 -22.43 -16.16 29.58
C LYS A 92 -20.95 -16.39 29.87
N MET A 93 -20.07 -16.28 28.87
CA MET A 93 -18.63 -16.50 29.05
C MET A 93 -17.95 -15.26 29.61
N PRO A 94 -16.92 -15.44 30.47
CA PRO A 94 -16.07 -14.33 30.87
C PRO A 94 -15.30 -13.78 29.65
N GLU A 95 -15.01 -12.48 29.67
CA GLU A 95 -14.33 -11.73 28.59
C GLU A 95 -13.03 -12.41 28.11
N THR A 96 -12.23 -12.89 29.06
CA THR A 96 -10.98 -13.60 28.80
C THR A 96 -11.21 -14.94 28.10
N GLY A 97 -12.35 -15.60 28.33
CA GLY A 97 -12.76 -16.81 27.64
C GLY A 97 -13.05 -16.55 26.16
N PHE A 98 -13.79 -15.48 25.85
CA PHE A 98 -14.07 -15.08 24.47
C PHE A 98 -12.78 -14.77 23.69
N ALA A 99 -11.90 -13.98 24.31
CA ALA A 99 -10.60 -13.66 23.75
C ALA A 99 -9.70 -14.89 23.57
N ALA A 100 -9.70 -15.82 24.52
CA ALA A 100 -8.93 -17.06 24.42
C ALA A 100 -9.40 -17.92 23.24
N VAL A 101 -10.71 -18.05 23.04
CA VAL A 101 -11.28 -18.76 21.87
C VAL A 101 -10.85 -18.10 20.56
N GLY A 102 -10.96 -16.77 20.47
CA GLY A 102 -10.48 -16.02 19.30
C GLY A 102 -9.00 -16.25 19.01
N ALA A 103 -8.15 -16.22 20.05
CA ALA A 103 -6.72 -16.47 19.92
C ALA A 103 -6.43 -17.90 19.46
N MET A 104 -7.14 -18.91 20.00
CA MET A 104 -7.00 -20.31 19.58
C MET A 104 -7.37 -20.50 18.10
N ILE A 105 -8.47 -19.89 17.65
CA ILE A 105 -8.88 -19.92 16.23
C ILE A 105 -7.81 -19.25 15.36
N ALA A 106 -7.33 -18.08 15.77
CA ALA A 106 -6.35 -17.33 14.99
C ALA A 106 -5.02 -18.07 14.83
N LEU A 107 -4.51 -18.64 15.94
CA LEU A 107 -3.26 -19.39 16.00
C LEU A 107 -3.37 -20.72 15.26
N SER A 108 -4.42 -21.50 15.49
CA SER A 108 -4.63 -22.78 14.79
C SER A 108 -4.69 -22.58 13.28
N ALA A 109 -5.47 -21.60 12.81
CA ALA A 109 -5.52 -21.26 11.39
C ALA A 109 -4.14 -20.85 10.84
N GLY A 110 -3.40 -20.02 11.60
CA GLY A 110 -2.04 -19.62 11.25
C GLY A 110 -1.04 -20.78 11.22
N VAL A 111 -1.17 -21.78 12.09
CA VAL A 111 -0.33 -22.99 12.04
C VAL A 111 -0.68 -23.84 10.83
N CYS A 112 -1.97 -24.04 10.53
CA CYS A 112 -2.43 -24.85 9.41
C CYS A 112 -1.97 -24.30 8.05
N MET A 113 -1.82 -22.99 7.89
CA MET A 113 -1.30 -22.34 6.67
C MET A 113 0.13 -22.75 6.30
N ARG A 114 0.88 -23.37 7.23
CA ARG A 114 2.23 -23.87 6.97
C ARG A 114 2.22 -25.16 6.15
N ALA A 115 1.07 -25.82 6.02
CA ALA A 115 0.90 -26.96 5.13
C ALA A 115 0.84 -26.52 3.66
N ASN A 116 1.17 -27.44 2.75
CA ASN A 116 1.10 -27.20 1.31
C ASN A 116 -0.36 -27.29 0.84
N LEU A 117 -1.13 -26.22 1.08
CA LEU A 117 -2.57 -26.14 0.82
C LEU A 117 -2.86 -25.47 -0.52
N GLY A 118 -3.94 -25.89 -1.17
CA GLY A 118 -4.49 -25.18 -2.33
C GLY A 118 -4.97 -23.77 -1.98
N THR A 119 -5.06 -22.90 -3.00
CA THR A 119 -5.43 -21.48 -2.86
C THR A 119 -6.71 -21.25 -2.07
N PHE A 120 -7.75 -22.05 -2.30
CA PHE A 120 -9.03 -21.94 -1.62
C PHE A 120 -8.90 -22.12 -0.11
N LEU A 121 -8.22 -23.19 0.34
CA LEU A 121 -8.01 -23.46 1.77
C LEU A 121 -7.12 -22.41 2.41
N LEU A 122 -6.09 -21.94 1.70
CA LEU A 122 -5.21 -20.87 2.20
C LEU A 122 -5.97 -19.57 2.45
N GLN A 123 -6.87 -19.20 1.55
CA GLN A 123 -7.75 -18.03 1.70
C GLN A 123 -8.77 -18.23 2.82
N GLY A 124 -9.37 -19.41 2.93
CA GLY A 124 -10.28 -19.76 4.01
C GLY A 124 -9.63 -19.67 5.39
N LEU A 125 -8.41 -20.21 5.54
CA LEU A 125 -7.63 -20.09 6.76
C LEU A 125 -7.25 -18.62 7.04
N THR A 126 -7.01 -17.82 6.01
CA THR A 126 -6.66 -16.39 6.16
C THR A 126 -7.81 -15.62 6.76
N ALA A 127 -9.02 -15.85 6.24
CA ALA A 127 -10.23 -15.26 6.77
C ALA A 127 -10.56 -15.80 8.18
N LEU A 128 -10.35 -17.09 8.45
CA LEU A 128 -10.53 -17.66 9.78
C LEU A 128 -9.55 -17.06 10.80
N SER A 129 -8.30 -16.83 10.40
CA SER A 129 -7.30 -16.18 11.26
C SER A 129 -7.66 -14.73 11.57
N LEU A 130 -8.19 -14.00 10.58
CA LEU A 130 -8.72 -12.65 10.78
C LEU A 130 -9.94 -12.65 11.71
N ALA A 131 -10.89 -13.57 11.52
CA ALA A 131 -12.06 -13.70 12.38
C ALA A 131 -11.64 -13.95 13.84
N GLY A 132 -10.66 -14.85 14.07
CA GLY A 132 -10.09 -15.06 15.40
C GLY A 132 -9.49 -13.79 16.01
N GLN A 133 -8.73 -13.00 15.24
CA GLN A 133 -8.18 -11.71 15.70
C GLN A 133 -9.28 -10.69 16.03
N LEU A 134 -10.35 -10.64 15.23
CA LEU A 134 -11.51 -9.78 15.51
C LEU A 134 -12.25 -10.21 16.77
N ILE A 135 -12.40 -11.51 17.01
CA ILE A 135 -12.99 -12.04 18.26
C ILE A 135 -12.15 -11.61 19.47
N VAL A 136 -10.82 -11.67 19.39
CA VAL A 136 -9.93 -11.15 20.46
C VAL A 136 -10.16 -9.65 20.68
N ALA A 137 -10.17 -8.86 19.61
CA ALA A 137 -10.43 -7.42 19.70
C ALA A 137 -11.82 -7.13 20.29
N CYS A 138 -12.85 -7.87 19.88
CA CYS A 138 -14.20 -7.76 20.41
C CYS A 138 -14.25 -8.06 21.92
N GLY A 139 -13.64 -9.17 22.34
CA GLY A 139 -13.66 -9.61 23.74
C GLY A 139 -12.89 -8.70 24.69
N LEU A 140 -11.78 -8.12 24.23
CA LEU A 140 -10.89 -7.32 25.10
C LEU A 140 -11.07 -5.81 24.95
N VAL A 141 -11.65 -5.34 23.83
CA VAL A 141 -11.60 -3.92 23.45
C VAL A 141 -12.95 -3.34 23.07
N LEU A 142 -13.74 -3.99 22.21
CA LEU A 142 -14.89 -3.33 21.57
C LEU A 142 -16.20 -3.40 22.37
N PHE A 143 -16.47 -4.48 23.12
CA PHE A 143 -17.79 -4.71 23.70
C PHE A 143 -18.05 -4.10 25.08
N HIS A 144 -17.09 -3.41 25.67
CA HIS A 144 -17.22 -2.90 27.04
C HIS A 144 -16.78 -1.45 27.16
N GLU A 145 -17.36 -0.73 28.13
CA GLU A 145 -16.83 0.55 28.62
C GLU A 145 -15.41 0.30 29.15
N THR A 146 -14.43 0.45 28.26
CA THR A 146 -13.04 0.16 28.57
C THR A 146 -12.42 1.36 29.27
N SER A 147 -11.91 1.14 30.48
CA SER A 147 -10.92 2.02 31.07
C SER A 147 -9.70 2.11 30.14
N THR A 148 -8.96 3.21 30.18
CA THR A 148 -7.75 3.39 29.36
C THR A 148 -6.75 2.25 29.54
N GLU A 149 -6.62 1.72 30.76
CA GLU A 149 -5.75 0.57 31.06
C GLU A 149 -6.21 -0.71 30.35
N ARG A 150 -7.53 -0.96 30.28
CA ARG A 150 -8.07 -2.13 29.56
C ARG A 150 -7.92 -1.99 28.05
N ALA A 151 -8.16 -0.79 27.50
CA ALA A 151 -7.93 -0.52 26.08
C ALA A 151 -6.46 -0.73 25.70
N LEU A 152 -5.53 -0.27 26.54
CA LEU A 152 -4.09 -0.50 26.38
C LEU A 152 -3.74 -2.00 26.45
N ALA A 153 -4.26 -2.72 27.44
CA ALA A 153 -4.02 -4.17 27.59
C ALA A 153 -4.58 -4.97 26.40
N GLY A 154 -5.82 -4.69 26.00
CA GLY A 154 -6.46 -5.35 24.85
C GLY A 154 -5.79 -5.01 23.52
N GLY A 155 -5.44 -3.74 23.31
CA GLY A 155 -4.65 -3.31 22.15
C GLY A 155 -3.28 -4.01 22.09
N THR A 156 -2.60 -4.11 23.23
CA THR A 156 -1.31 -4.83 23.33
C THR A 156 -1.49 -6.32 23.02
N ALA A 157 -2.54 -6.97 23.54
CA ALA A 157 -2.81 -8.38 23.26
C ALA A 157 -3.08 -8.63 21.77
N VAL A 158 -3.89 -7.80 21.11
CA VAL A 158 -4.14 -7.89 19.66
C VAL A 158 -2.86 -7.62 18.86
N PHE A 159 -2.06 -6.62 19.25
CA PHE A 159 -0.78 -6.33 18.61
C PHE A 159 0.17 -7.53 18.68
N VAL A 160 0.34 -8.12 19.87
CA VAL A 160 1.21 -9.28 20.09
C VAL A 160 0.72 -10.50 19.31
N LEU A 161 -0.59 -10.78 19.32
CA LEU A 161 -1.17 -11.87 18.55
C LEU A 161 -0.90 -11.70 17.06
N ALA A 162 -1.16 -10.51 16.52
CA ALA A 162 -0.91 -10.20 15.11
C ALA A 162 0.59 -10.27 14.75
N LEU A 163 1.48 -9.82 15.64
CA LEU A 163 2.93 -9.95 15.47
C LEU A 163 3.36 -11.42 15.42
N VAL A 164 2.89 -12.25 16.35
CA VAL A 164 3.18 -13.70 16.38
C VAL A 164 2.71 -14.35 15.07
N LEU A 165 1.49 -14.05 14.64
CA LEU A 165 0.91 -14.58 13.40
C LEU A 165 1.67 -14.14 12.14
N TYR A 166 2.11 -12.87 12.10
CA TYR A 166 2.94 -12.32 11.03
C TYR A 166 4.29 -13.02 10.92
N LEU A 167 4.94 -13.30 12.07
CA LEU A 167 6.23 -14.00 12.13
C LEU A 167 6.09 -15.48 11.78
N LEU A 168 5.00 -16.12 12.18
CA LEU A 168 4.74 -17.54 11.98
C LEU A 168 4.54 -17.91 10.49
N ASN A 169 3.88 -17.05 9.73
CA ASN A 169 3.44 -17.35 8.36
C ASN A 169 4.28 -16.66 7.30
N ARG A 170 4.37 -17.25 6.09
CA ARG A 170 5.04 -16.65 4.92
C ARG A 170 4.08 -16.12 3.86
N VAL A 171 2.78 -16.36 4.04
CA VAL A 171 1.74 -15.95 3.10
C VAL A 171 1.59 -14.43 3.11
N SER A 172 1.84 -13.78 1.97
CA SER A 172 1.85 -12.31 1.88
C SER A 172 0.54 -11.66 2.29
N LEU A 173 -0.61 -12.24 1.89
CA LEU A 173 -1.92 -11.70 2.23
C LEU A 173 -2.20 -11.75 3.73
N HIS A 174 -1.90 -12.88 4.37
CA HIS A 174 -2.06 -13.03 5.81
C HIS A 174 -1.14 -12.08 6.59
N ARG A 175 0.11 -11.92 6.15
CA ARG A 175 1.04 -10.93 6.70
C ARG A 175 0.54 -9.49 6.55
N PHE A 176 -0.05 -9.16 5.42
CA PHE A 176 -0.67 -7.85 5.19
C PHE A 176 -1.80 -7.61 6.20
N ILE A 177 -2.70 -8.58 6.37
CA ILE A 177 -3.82 -8.50 7.31
C ILE A 177 -3.32 -8.38 8.76
N CYS A 178 -2.31 -9.15 9.15
CA CYS A 178 -1.69 -9.00 10.47
C CYS A 178 -1.08 -7.60 10.64
N GLY A 179 -0.44 -7.05 9.62
CA GLY A 179 0.05 -5.67 9.64
C GLY A 179 -1.07 -4.64 9.83
N VAL A 180 -2.24 -4.86 9.20
CA VAL A 180 -3.42 -4.02 9.38
C VAL A 180 -3.93 -4.13 10.82
N ALA A 181 -4.02 -5.34 11.37
CA ALA A 181 -4.42 -5.57 12.76
C ALA A 181 -3.45 -4.90 13.75
N MET A 182 -2.13 -4.95 13.48
CA MET A 182 -1.11 -4.24 14.27
C MET A 182 -1.28 -2.71 14.18
N ALA A 183 -1.57 -2.17 13.00
CA ALA A 183 -1.79 -0.74 12.83
C ALA A 183 -3.07 -0.27 13.57
N PHE A 184 -4.15 -1.06 13.50
CA PHE A 184 -5.37 -0.78 14.25
C PHE A 184 -5.20 -0.96 15.75
N SER A 185 -4.39 -1.91 16.22
CA SER A 185 -4.21 -2.08 17.66
C SER A 185 -3.46 -0.93 18.32
N LEU A 186 -2.63 -0.21 17.57
CA LEU A 186 -2.02 1.04 18.03
C LEU A 186 -3.06 2.13 18.34
N TYR A 187 -4.23 2.13 17.68
CA TYR A 187 -5.33 3.03 18.04
C TYR A 187 -5.76 2.82 19.51
N PHE A 188 -5.97 1.56 19.90
CA PHE A 188 -6.38 1.21 21.25
C PHE A 188 -5.27 1.47 22.29
N MET A 189 -4.02 1.21 21.92
CA MET A 189 -2.85 1.48 22.78
C MET A 189 -2.64 2.99 23.05
N LEU A 190 -3.00 3.85 22.10
CA LEU A 190 -2.94 5.32 22.28
C LEU A 190 -4.12 5.87 23.08
N GLY A 191 -4.94 5.01 23.70
CA GLY A 191 -6.07 5.41 24.53
C GLY A 191 -7.38 5.61 23.77
N GLY A 192 -7.45 5.17 22.51
CA GLY A 192 -8.71 5.14 21.77
C GLY A 192 -9.66 4.11 22.37
N ASN A 193 -10.67 4.56 23.12
CA ASN A 193 -11.87 3.77 23.37
C ASN A 193 -12.87 4.13 22.26
N PRO A 194 -13.12 3.28 21.25
CA PRO A 194 -13.95 3.64 20.10
C PRO A 194 -15.37 3.99 20.52
N VAL A 195 -15.90 3.38 21.58
CA VAL A 195 -17.24 3.65 22.08
C VAL A 195 -17.29 5.02 22.74
N ASN A 196 -16.40 5.31 23.69
CA ASN A 196 -16.42 6.60 24.37
C ASN A 196 -15.96 7.74 23.46
N SER A 197 -15.00 7.49 22.56
CA SER A 197 -14.52 8.49 21.61
C SER A 197 -15.58 8.85 20.56
N LEU A 198 -16.41 7.91 20.09
CA LEU A 198 -17.56 8.23 19.23
C LEU A 198 -18.54 9.24 19.85
N PHE A 199 -18.60 9.34 21.19
CA PHE A 199 -19.52 10.21 21.91
C PHE A 199 -18.85 11.36 22.70
N ASP A 200 -17.54 11.29 22.96
CA ASP A 200 -16.77 12.27 23.74
C ASP A 200 -15.72 12.95 22.84
N GLY A 201 -16.02 14.18 22.43
CA GLY A 201 -15.29 14.91 21.38
C GLY A 201 -13.78 15.10 21.64
N ASN A 202 -13.35 15.08 22.89
CA ASN A 202 -11.94 15.27 23.26
C ASN A 202 -11.08 14.01 23.07
N GLY A 203 -11.64 12.81 23.27
CA GLY A 203 -10.92 11.54 23.11
C GLY A 203 -10.61 11.21 21.64
N MET A 204 -11.52 11.57 20.72
CA MET A 204 -11.30 11.41 19.28
C MET A 204 -10.16 12.29 18.76
N MET A 205 -9.98 13.48 19.31
CA MET A 205 -9.05 14.46 18.76
C MET A 205 -7.59 14.01 18.91
N VAL A 206 -7.16 13.60 20.10
CA VAL A 206 -5.75 13.18 20.32
C VAL A 206 -5.43 11.93 19.51
N VAL A 207 -6.33 10.95 19.49
CA VAL A 207 -6.10 9.69 18.78
C VAL A 207 -6.12 9.89 17.27
N SER A 208 -7.04 10.69 16.73
CA SER A 208 -7.13 10.97 15.29
C SER A 208 -5.96 11.80 14.75
N VAL A 209 -5.30 12.57 15.60
CA VAL A 209 -4.14 13.40 15.24
C VAL A 209 -2.83 12.60 15.41
N LEU A 210 -2.67 11.92 16.55
CA LEU A 210 -1.43 11.22 16.91
C LEU A 210 -1.28 9.88 16.18
N LEU A 211 -2.36 9.14 15.97
CA LEU A 211 -2.29 7.83 15.34
C LEU A 211 -1.81 7.90 13.89
N PRO A 212 -2.35 8.75 13.00
CA PRO A 212 -1.80 8.89 11.66
C PRO A 212 -0.34 9.28 11.68
N LEU A 213 0.09 10.13 12.61
CA LEU A 213 1.50 10.48 12.74
C LEU A 213 2.35 9.24 13.07
N VAL A 214 1.98 8.48 14.09
CA VAL A 214 2.69 7.26 14.48
C VAL A 214 2.75 6.27 13.33
N LEU A 215 1.62 6.03 12.65
CA LEU A 215 1.56 5.13 11.50
C LEU A 215 2.42 5.61 10.33
N ASN A 216 2.46 6.91 10.06
CA ASN A 216 3.33 7.51 9.04
C ASN A 216 4.81 7.31 9.40
N CYS A 217 5.21 7.58 10.64
CA CYS A 217 6.59 7.36 11.10
C CYS A 217 7.02 5.90 10.93
N VAL A 218 6.14 4.95 11.30
CA VAL A 218 6.41 3.52 11.13
C VAL A 218 6.48 3.15 9.64
N ALA A 219 5.53 3.59 8.83
CA ALA A 219 5.50 3.33 7.39
C ALA A 219 6.76 3.87 6.68
N ILE A 220 7.16 5.11 7.00
CA ILE A 220 8.43 5.69 6.55
C ILE A 220 9.57 4.74 6.94
N GLY A 221 9.75 4.44 8.23
CA GLY A 221 10.82 3.57 8.72
C GLY A 221 10.89 2.22 8.00
N LEU A 222 9.74 1.58 7.77
CA LEU A 222 9.63 0.33 7.04
C LEU A 222 10.02 0.47 5.55
N TRP A 223 9.64 1.57 4.89
CA TRP A 223 10.07 1.86 3.52
C TRP A 223 11.57 2.15 3.43
N LEU A 224 12.15 2.83 4.44
CA LEU A 224 13.59 3.04 4.54
C LEU A 224 14.33 1.71 4.72
N ALA A 225 13.81 0.83 5.57
CA ALA A 225 14.38 -0.51 5.81
C ALA A 225 14.27 -1.42 4.58
N SER A 226 13.26 -1.19 3.73
CA SER A 226 13.01 -1.96 2.50
C SER A 226 13.82 -1.48 1.28
N ARG A 227 14.78 -0.55 1.46
CA ARG A 227 15.62 0.03 0.40
C ARG A 227 16.62 -0.92 -0.27
N PRO A 228 17.36 -1.79 0.44
CA PRO A 228 18.40 -2.59 -0.20
C PRO A 228 17.82 -3.48 -1.30
N VAL A 229 18.53 -3.62 -2.43
CA VAL A 229 18.21 -4.64 -3.44
C VAL A 229 18.38 -6.00 -2.76
N GLY A 230 17.28 -6.76 -2.62
CA GLY A 230 17.23 -7.99 -1.83
C GLY A 230 16.64 -7.85 -0.41
N ALA A 231 16.05 -6.69 -0.08
CA ALA A 231 15.33 -6.49 1.18
C ALA A 231 14.34 -7.63 1.47
N HIS A 232 14.21 -7.98 2.75
CA HIS A 232 13.41 -9.11 3.23
C HIS A 232 12.02 -9.11 2.59
N PRO A 233 11.67 -10.11 1.74
CA PRO A 233 10.37 -10.16 1.05
C PRO A 233 9.19 -10.18 2.04
N GLY A 234 9.45 -10.50 3.31
CA GLY A 234 8.46 -10.43 4.37
C GLY A 234 8.02 -9.02 4.78
N LEU A 235 8.85 -7.99 4.59
CA LEU A 235 8.54 -6.62 5.03
C LEU A 235 7.56 -5.90 4.09
N ALA A 236 7.43 -6.35 2.84
CA ALA A 236 6.58 -5.71 1.84
C ALA A 236 5.07 -5.68 2.24
N PRO A 237 4.47 -6.78 2.71
CA PRO A 237 3.10 -6.74 3.23
C PRO A 237 2.91 -5.76 4.40
N LEU A 238 3.90 -5.68 5.30
CA LEU A 238 3.84 -4.82 6.49
C LEU A 238 3.96 -3.34 6.13
N THR A 239 4.89 -2.98 5.23
CA THR A 239 5.02 -1.61 4.70
C THR A 239 3.71 -1.13 4.09
N TRP A 240 3.07 -1.96 3.27
CA TRP A 240 1.80 -1.61 2.65
C TRP A 240 0.66 -1.49 3.65
N ALA A 241 0.57 -2.39 4.63
CA ALA A 241 -0.46 -2.32 5.67
C ALA A 241 -0.39 -0.98 6.43
N PHE A 242 0.80 -0.61 6.92
CA PHE A 242 0.99 0.66 7.62
C PHE A 242 0.79 1.88 6.71
N THR A 243 1.21 1.82 5.45
CA THR A 243 0.98 2.90 4.47
C THR A 243 -0.52 3.13 4.23
N LEU A 244 -1.29 2.06 4.05
CA LEU A 244 -2.73 2.14 3.83
C LEU A 244 -3.45 2.62 5.09
N CYS A 245 -3.14 2.09 6.27
CA CYS A 245 -3.74 2.54 7.52
C CYS A 245 -3.39 4.00 7.83
N ALA A 246 -2.14 4.42 7.65
CA ALA A 246 -1.72 5.81 7.83
C ALA A 246 -2.54 6.77 6.96
N THR A 247 -2.89 6.35 5.74
CA THR A 247 -3.63 7.15 4.75
C THR A 247 -5.14 7.09 4.98
N ALA A 248 -5.69 5.92 5.27
CA ALA A 248 -7.13 5.72 5.44
C ALA A 248 -7.68 6.46 6.68
N ILE A 249 -6.93 6.52 7.78
CA ILE A 249 -7.45 7.11 9.03
C ILE A 249 -7.75 8.61 8.89
N PRO A 250 -6.84 9.46 8.35
CA PRO A 250 -7.17 10.85 8.04
C PRO A 250 -8.32 11.01 7.02
N MET A 251 -8.55 10.00 6.15
CA MET A 251 -9.71 10.01 5.23
C MET A 251 -11.04 9.73 5.93
N MET A 252 -11.06 9.18 7.14
CA MET A 252 -12.32 8.97 7.87
C MET A 252 -12.81 10.24 8.57
N GLY A 253 -11.96 11.25 8.73
CA GLY A 253 -12.42 12.61 9.03
C GLY A 253 -12.87 12.87 10.44
N VAL A 254 -11.94 12.85 11.38
CA VAL A 254 -12.20 13.51 12.65
C VAL A 254 -12.03 15.01 12.42
N TYR A 255 -13.10 15.76 12.65
CA TYR A 255 -13.10 17.21 12.58
C TYR A 255 -12.09 17.76 13.59
N TYR A 256 -11.11 18.52 13.10
CA TYR A 256 -10.20 19.25 13.96
C TYR A 256 -10.92 20.50 14.43
N ASP A 257 -11.53 20.43 15.61
CA ASP A 257 -11.94 21.66 16.27
C ASP A 257 -10.67 22.42 16.67
N PHE A 258 -10.40 23.54 16.00
CA PHE A 258 -9.15 24.30 16.13
C PHE A 258 -8.97 24.96 17.50
N GLU A 259 -9.95 24.83 18.39
CA GLU A 259 -9.98 25.43 19.72
C GLU A 259 -9.05 24.75 20.74
N LEU A 260 -8.60 23.49 20.54
CA LEU A 260 -7.57 22.90 21.40
C LEU A 260 -6.15 23.39 21.01
N MET A 261 -5.55 24.14 21.93
CA MET A 261 -4.90 25.43 21.64
C MET A 261 -3.40 25.38 21.24
N THR A 262 -2.72 24.24 21.29
CA THR A 262 -1.27 24.17 20.98
C THR A 262 -0.76 22.79 20.57
N LEU A 263 -1.11 21.73 21.30
CA LEU A 263 -0.63 20.37 21.02
C LEU A 263 -1.10 19.88 19.65
N THR A 264 -2.38 20.05 19.35
CA THR A 264 -2.99 19.67 18.06
C THR A 264 -2.33 20.41 16.89
N ARG A 265 -2.08 21.72 17.05
CA ARG A 265 -1.35 22.53 16.05
C ARG A 265 0.07 22.02 15.83
N GLY A 266 0.78 21.67 16.90
CA GLY A 266 2.13 21.09 16.82
C GLY A 266 2.16 19.77 16.06
N VAL A 267 1.21 18.86 16.34
CA VAL A 267 1.15 17.57 15.65
C VAL A 267 0.70 17.71 14.20
N LEU A 268 -0.23 18.63 13.89
CA LEU A 268 -0.63 18.94 12.51
C LEU A 268 0.53 19.56 11.70
N LEU A 269 1.30 20.47 12.32
CA LEU A 269 2.52 21.01 11.72
C LEU A 269 3.53 19.89 11.45
N PHE A 270 3.76 19.01 12.43
CA PHE A 270 4.70 17.90 12.26
C PHE A 270 4.24 16.91 11.19
N SER A 271 2.94 16.59 11.14
CA SER A 271 2.34 15.72 10.12
C SER A 271 2.45 16.33 8.72
N SER A 272 2.20 17.63 8.58
CA SER A 272 2.36 18.33 7.30
C SER A 272 3.83 18.52 6.89
N ALA A 273 4.77 18.49 7.83
CA ALA A 273 6.20 18.53 7.58
C ALA A 273 6.82 17.15 7.25
N MET A 274 6.08 16.05 7.44
CA MET A 274 6.53 14.68 7.11
C MET A 274 7.11 14.51 5.69
N PRO A 275 6.54 15.11 4.62
CA PRO A 275 7.12 14.99 3.28
C PRO A 275 8.55 15.51 3.20
N ALA A 276 8.85 16.60 3.92
CA ALA A 276 10.20 17.15 3.96
C ALA A 276 11.17 16.23 4.70
N LEU A 277 10.76 15.70 5.87
CA LEU A 277 11.55 14.73 6.61
C LEU A 277 11.82 13.49 5.76
N PHE A 278 10.80 12.93 5.12
CA PHE A 278 10.94 11.74 4.31
C PHE A 278 11.85 11.99 3.10
N ALA A 279 11.71 13.13 2.42
CA ALA A 279 12.59 13.54 1.33
C ALA A 279 14.05 13.64 1.80
N ALA A 280 14.31 14.30 2.94
CA ALA A 280 15.66 14.40 3.50
C ALA A 280 16.25 13.01 3.80
N LEU A 281 15.47 12.12 4.42
CA LEU A 281 15.88 10.73 4.70
C LEU A 281 16.10 9.90 3.42
N LEU A 282 15.40 10.22 2.32
CA LEU A 282 15.57 9.62 0.98
C LEU A 282 16.82 10.09 0.25
N MET A 283 17.16 11.37 0.36
CA MET A 283 18.33 11.93 -0.32
C MET A 283 19.63 11.69 0.44
N TRP A 284 19.59 11.56 1.77
CA TRP A 284 20.79 11.46 2.62
C TRP A 284 21.78 10.35 2.19
N PRO A 285 21.35 9.10 1.90
CA PRO A 285 22.28 8.06 1.44
C PRO A 285 22.86 8.35 0.05
N LYS A 286 22.14 9.12 -0.77
CA LYS A 286 22.52 9.50 -2.13
C LYS A 286 23.24 10.85 -2.18
N ARG A 287 23.71 11.39 -1.04
CA ARG A 287 24.39 12.70 -0.95
C ARG A 287 25.63 12.84 -1.82
N ALA A 288 26.28 11.74 -2.19
CA ALA A 288 27.41 11.73 -3.11
C ALA A 288 26.99 11.89 -4.58
N LEU A 289 25.76 11.48 -4.93
CA LEU A 289 25.21 11.50 -6.29
C LEU A 289 24.35 12.75 -6.54
N VAL A 290 23.83 13.35 -5.48
CA VAL A 290 22.89 14.48 -5.53
C VAL A 290 23.63 15.78 -5.21
N SER A 291 23.42 16.83 -6.02
CA SER A 291 23.97 18.16 -5.74
C SER A 291 23.56 18.65 -4.35
N ARG A 292 24.51 19.22 -3.60
CA ARG A 292 24.26 19.81 -2.27
C ARG A 292 23.12 20.82 -2.28
N LYS A 293 22.95 21.56 -3.39
CA LYS A 293 21.84 22.52 -3.58
C LYS A 293 20.49 21.80 -3.58
N MET A 294 20.36 20.68 -4.31
CA MET A 294 19.11 19.91 -4.38
C MET A 294 18.79 19.22 -3.05
N MET A 295 19.82 18.69 -2.37
CA MET A 295 19.69 18.01 -1.08
C MET A 295 19.09 18.93 0.01
N VAL A 296 19.36 20.23 -0.04
CA VAL A 296 18.81 21.22 0.90
C VAL A 296 17.55 21.88 0.35
N ALA A 297 17.51 22.21 -0.94
CA ALA A 297 16.38 22.93 -1.53
C ALA A 297 15.08 22.14 -1.46
N VAL A 298 15.10 20.84 -1.75
CA VAL A 298 13.86 20.04 -1.78
C VAL A 298 13.21 19.94 -0.39
N PRO A 299 13.90 19.54 0.70
CA PRO A 299 13.28 19.50 2.02
C PRO A 299 12.88 20.89 2.51
N VAL A 300 13.68 21.92 2.24
CA VAL A 300 13.35 23.31 2.65
C VAL A 300 12.09 23.80 1.95
N VAL A 301 11.95 23.58 0.65
CA VAL A 301 10.72 23.94 -0.09
C VAL A 301 9.51 23.19 0.48
N LEU A 302 9.64 21.90 0.78
CA LEU A 302 8.57 21.12 1.40
C LEU A 302 8.24 21.60 2.82
N LEU A 303 9.24 22.04 3.61
CA LEU A 303 9.02 22.66 4.92
C LEU A 303 8.30 24.00 4.82
N VAL A 304 8.66 24.83 3.83
CA VAL A 304 7.98 26.11 3.57
C VAL A 304 6.54 25.88 3.09
N LEU A 305 6.27 24.76 2.42
CA LEU A 305 4.91 24.36 2.01
C LEU A 305 4.06 23.77 3.15
N SER A 306 4.68 23.22 4.20
CA SER A 306 3.96 22.56 5.31
C SER A 306 2.87 23.42 5.96
N PRO A 307 3.06 24.72 6.24
CA PRO A 307 2.00 25.58 6.77
C PRO A 307 0.74 25.61 5.89
N PHE A 308 0.89 25.55 4.57
CA PHE A 308 -0.24 25.55 3.62
C PHE A 308 -1.02 24.23 3.63
N TRP A 309 -0.45 23.16 4.19
CA TRP A 309 -1.09 21.84 4.30
C TRP A 309 -1.66 21.56 5.68
N GLN A 310 -1.57 22.50 6.64
CA GLN A 310 -2.09 22.28 8.01
C GLN A 310 -3.60 21.99 8.01
N GLY A 311 -4.36 22.70 7.18
CA GLY A 311 -5.80 22.43 7.01
C GLY A 311 -6.11 21.19 6.16
N MET A 312 -5.08 20.57 5.56
CA MET A 312 -5.22 19.50 4.58
C MET A 312 -4.08 18.45 4.69
N PRO A 313 -3.89 17.80 5.86
CA PRO A 313 -2.76 16.88 6.08
C PRO A 313 -2.73 15.70 5.10
N GLY A 314 -3.89 15.31 4.55
CA GLY A 314 -3.98 14.29 3.50
C GLY A 314 -3.21 14.65 2.22
N ILE A 315 -3.14 15.93 1.84
CA ILE A 315 -2.36 16.38 0.68
C ILE A 315 -0.86 16.15 0.94
N ALA A 316 -0.37 16.53 2.12
CA ALA A 316 1.01 16.28 2.52
C ALA A 316 1.33 14.78 2.45
N MET A 317 0.43 13.92 2.95
CA MET A 317 0.60 12.46 2.87
C MET A 317 0.64 11.93 1.43
N ALA A 318 -0.24 12.39 0.56
CA ALA A 318 -0.24 12.01 -0.85
C ALA A 318 1.08 12.39 -1.54
N VAL A 319 1.58 13.61 -1.31
CA VAL A 319 2.87 14.09 -1.80
C VAL A 319 4.02 13.24 -1.22
N MET A 320 3.97 12.89 0.06
CA MET A 320 4.96 12.04 0.71
C MET A 320 5.07 10.67 0.02
N TRP A 321 3.94 10.01 -0.25
CA TRP A 321 3.92 8.72 -0.94
C TRP A 321 4.36 8.82 -2.40
N MET A 322 3.98 9.89 -3.10
CA MET A 322 4.44 10.14 -4.47
C MET A 322 5.97 10.32 -4.53
N LEU A 323 6.54 11.12 -3.63
CA LEU A 323 8.00 11.31 -3.49
C LEU A 323 8.71 10.02 -3.13
N GLY A 324 8.16 9.25 -2.18
CA GLY A 324 8.67 7.93 -1.81
C GLY A 324 8.70 6.96 -2.97
N GLY A 325 7.59 6.87 -3.72
CA GLY A 325 7.48 6.02 -4.90
C GLY A 325 8.50 6.34 -5.97
N PHE A 326 8.71 7.63 -6.26
CA PHE A 326 9.75 8.08 -7.17
C PHE A 326 11.16 7.75 -6.65
N ALA A 327 11.48 8.12 -5.41
CA ALA A 327 12.83 7.98 -4.86
C ALA A 327 13.27 6.53 -4.62
N LEU A 328 12.31 5.64 -4.33
CA LEU A 328 12.50 4.20 -4.12
C LEU A 328 12.30 3.36 -5.39
N ALA A 329 11.99 3.98 -6.53
CA ALA A 329 11.65 3.30 -7.78
C ALA A 329 10.50 2.28 -7.63
N ARG A 330 9.44 2.65 -6.90
CA ARG A 330 8.25 1.83 -6.64
C ARG A 330 7.04 2.48 -7.34
N PRO A 331 6.70 2.10 -8.58
CA PRO A 331 5.64 2.76 -9.35
C PRO A 331 4.27 2.63 -8.68
N LEU A 332 3.99 1.51 -8.00
CA LEU A 332 2.74 1.32 -7.26
C LEU A 332 2.59 2.32 -6.10
N LEU A 333 3.67 2.64 -5.38
CA LEU A 333 3.62 3.63 -4.29
C LEU A 333 3.42 5.05 -4.85
N MET A 334 4.04 5.34 -5.99
CA MET A 334 3.84 6.61 -6.69
C MET A 334 2.40 6.76 -7.19
N ALA A 335 1.86 5.72 -7.83
CA ALA A 335 0.47 5.67 -8.30
C ALA A 335 -0.52 5.77 -7.13
N PHE A 336 -0.22 5.13 -6.00
CA PHE A 336 -1.00 5.24 -4.78
C PHE A 336 -1.06 6.69 -4.28
N GLY A 337 0.09 7.36 -4.13
CA GLY A 337 0.13 8.78 -3.74
C GLY A 337 -0.63 9.67 -4.72
N LEU A 338 -0.47 9.44 -6.02
CA LEU A 338 -1.19 10.16 -7.07
C LEU A 338 -2.70 9.94 -7.00
N ALA A 339 -3.17 8.72 -6.71
CA ALA A 339 -4.58 8.40 -6.57
C ALA A 339 -5.19 8.95 -5.28
N CYS A 340 -4.42 9.03 -4.18
CA CYS A 340 -4.89 9.60 -2.92
C CYS A 340 -5.07 11.13 -3.00
N LEU A 341 -4.26 11.82 -3.81
CA LEU A 341 -4.31 13.27 -3.96
C LEU A 341 -5.71 13.81 -4.34
N PRO A 342 -6.36 13.35 -5.43
CA PRO A 342 -7.71 13.81 -5.78
C PRO A 342 -8.75 13.42 -4.73
N VAL A 343 -8.62 12.25 -4.11
CA VAL A 343 -9.55 11.81 -3.05
C VAL A 343 -9.51 12.78 -1.86
N TYR A 344 -8.31 13.16 -1.41
CA TYR A 344 -8.17 14.16 -0.34
C TYR A 344 -8.62 15.55 -0.75
N LEU A 345 -8.39 15.96 -2.00
CA LEU A 345 -8.88 17.24 -2.50
C LEU A 345 -10.41 17.30 -2.49
N VAL A 346 -11.08 16.30 -3.07
CA VAL A 346 -12.55 16.20 -3.07
C VAL A 346 -13.06 16.21 -1.63
N ARG A 347 -12.48 15.37 -0.77
CA ARG A 347 -12.85 15.31 0.64
C ARG A 347 -12.75 16.66 1.35
N ASN A 348 -11.64 17.37 1.18
CA ASN A 348 -11.44 18.67 1.84
C ASN A 348 -12.34 19.78 1.27
N ILE A 349 -12.69 19.70 -0.02
CA ILE A 349 -13.60 20.66 -0.65
C ILE A 349 -15.03 20.47 -0.12
N TYR A 350 -15.50 19.23 -0.03
CA TYR A 350 -16.91 18.94 0.26
C TYR A 350 -17.24 18.64 1.72
N LEU A 351 -16.30 18.10 2.51
CA LEU A 351 -16.59 17.59 3.86
C LEU A 351 -15.99 18.44 4.99
N THR A 352 -15.38 19.58 4.69
CA THR A 352 -14.83 20.47 5.72
C THR A 352 -15.66 21.74 5.76
N ASP A 353 -16.18 22.09 6.94
CA ASP A 353 -17.01 23.29 7.18
C ASP A 353 -16.24 24.62 7.08
N LEU A 354 -14.99 24.58 6.60
CA LEU A 354 -14.22 25.78 6.30
C LEU A 354 -14.93 26.61 5.24
N THR A 355 -14.91 27.93 5.44
CA THR A 355 -15.48 28.88 4.49
C THR A 355 -14.82 28.68 3.11
N LEU A 356 -15.59 28.91 2.04
CA LEU A 356 -15.06 28.87 0.67
C LEU A 356 -13.88 29.84 0.51
N LEU A 357 -13.88 30.95 1.25
CA LEU A 357 -12.81 31.93 1.27
C LEU A 357 -11.52 31.35 1.85
N ASP A 358 -11.57 30.71 3.02
CA ASP A 358 -10.39 30.09 3.64
C ASP A 358 -9.79 29.03 2.71
N LYS A 359 -10.65 28.17 2.14
CA LYS A 359 -10.23 27.14 1.17
C LYS A 359 -9.51 27.78 -0.03
N ALA A 360 -10.06 28.85 -0.59
CA ALA A 360 -9.46 29.58 -1.71
C ALA A 360 -8.12 30.24 -1.35
N VAL A 361 -7.98 30.78 -0.14
CA VAL A 361 -6.71 31.37 0.34
C VAL A 361 -5.62 30.31 0.46
N TRP A 362 -5.91 29.15 1.05
CA TRP A 362 -4.93 28.07 1.18
C TRP A 362 -4.48 27.51 -0.18
N LEU A 363 -5.44 27.19 -1.05
CA LEU A 363 -5.18 26.65 -2.40
C LEU A 363 -4.52 27.70 -3.31
N GLY A 364 -5.01 28.94 -3.27
CA GLY A 364 -4.45 30.06 -4.02
C GLY A 364 -3.03 30.37 -3.58
N GLY A 365 -2.76 30.41 -2.27
CA GLY A 365 -1.43 30.62 -1.70
C GLY A 365 -0.44 29.53 -2.13
N ALA A 366 -0.84 28.25 -2.03
CA ALA A 366 -0.03 27.13 -2.51
C ALA A 366 0.22 27.21 -4.03
N GLY A 367 -0.79 27.59 -4.81
CA GLY A 367 -0.69 27.76 -6.26
C GLY A 367 0.25 28.89 -6.67
N VAL A 368 0.13 30.08 -6.07
CA VAL A 368 1.03 31.22 -6.30
C VAL A 368 2.46 30.84 -5.94
N PHE A 369 2.67 30.17 -4.81
CA PHE A 369 3.99 29.71 -4.40
C PHE A 369 4.61 28.72 -5.42
N MET A 370 3.82 27.75 -5.91
CA MET A 370 4.25 26.83 -6.96
C MET A 370 4.60 27.55 -8.27
N LEU A 371 3.83 28.56 -8.66
CA LEU A 371 4.12 29.39 -9.84
C LEU A 371 5.41 30.18 -9.69
N LEU A 372 5.68 30.73 -8.50
CA LEU A 372 6.93 31.42 -8.20
C LEU A 372 8.13 30.46 -8.29
N LEU A 373 8.02 29.25 -7.72
CA LEU A 373 9.06 28.23 -7.84
C LEU A 373 9.31 27.84 -9.31
N TRP A 374 8.23 27.67 -10.08
CA TRP A 374 8.33 27.37 -11.51
C TRP A 374 9.02 28.51 -12.27
N ALA A 375 8.65 29.77 -12.01
CA ALA A 375 9.26 30.92 -12.64
C ALA A 375 10.76 31.04 -12.30
N ILE A 376 11.14 30.81 -11.03
CA ILE A 376 12.54 30.77 -10.59
C ILE A 376 13.29 29.64 -11.28
N TRP A 377 12.68 28.47 -11.40
CA TRP A 377 13.29 27.32 -12.06
C TRP A 377 13.51 27.57 -13.56
N GLN A 378 12.53 28.16 -14.26
CA GLN A 378 12.65 28.57 -15.66
C GLN A 378 13.71 29.65 -15.86
N ALA A 379 13.78 30.64 -14.97
CA ALA A 379 14.84 31.65 -14.98
C ALA A 379 16.22 31.00 -14.79
N ALA A 380 16.36 30.03 -13.88
CA ALA A 380 17.61 29.32 -13.66
C ALA A 380 18.04 28.46 -14.86
N ILE A 381 17.09 27.81 -15.55
CA ILE A 381 17.36 27.04 -16.77
C ILE A 381 17.80 27.98 -17.90
N SER A 382 17.06 29.05 -18.14
CA SER A 382 17.36 30.01 -19.21
C SER A 382 18.72 30.70 -19.04
N HIS A 383 19.15 30.98 -17.80
CA HIS A 383 20.50 31.47 -17.54
C HIS A 383 21.59 30.44 -17.89
N ARG A 384 21.39 29.15 -17.59
CA ARG A 384 22.38 28.10 -17.91
C ARG A 384 22.50 27.87 -19.42
N THR A 385 21.39 27.87 -20.16
CA THR A 385 21.44 27.75 -21.62
C THR A 385 22.12 28.96 -22.26
N ARG A 386 21.86 30.19 -21.79
CA ARG A 386 22.57 31.38 -22.28
C ARG A 386 24.08 31.34 -22.00
N GLN A 387 24.50 30.87 -20.82
CA GLN A 387 25.93 30.70 -20.52
C GLN A 387 26.59 29.62 -21.37
N ALA A 388 25.92 28.50 -21.62
CA ALA A 388 26.44 27.43 -22.47
C ALA A 388 26.64 27.88 -23.92
N VAL A 389 25.67 28.64 -24.46
CA VAL A 389 25.77 29.23 -25.82
C VAL A 389 26.83 30.33 -25.88
N GLY A 390 26.95 31.16 -24.85
CA GLY A 390 27.96 32.22 -24.78
C GLY A 390 29.40 31.69 -24.74
N VAL A 391 29.66 30.60 -24.03
CA VAL A 391 30.99 29.95 -24.00
C VAL A 391 31.32 29.27 -25.34
N ALA A 392 30.33 28.68 -26.02
CA ALA A 392 30.52 28.07 -27.34
C ALA A 392 30.91 29.11 -28.42
N HIS A 393 30.36 30.33 -28.35
CA HIS A 393 30.74 31.41 -29.27
C HIS A 393 32.06 32.09 -28.94
N ALA A 394 32.51 32.04 -27.67
CA ALA A 394 33.75 32.66 -27.24
C ALA A 394 35.01 31.82 -27.52
N ASN A 395 34.87 30.55 -27.94
CA ASN A 395 36.01 29.66 -28.19
C ASN A 395 35.91 28.93 -29.54
N PRO A 396 35.96 29.65 -30.68
CA PRO A 396 35.92 29.03 -32.02
C PRO A 396 37.23 28.31 -32.41
N GLU A 397 38.34 28.53 -31.70
CA GLU A 397 39.67 28.04 -32.10
C GLU A 397 40.04 26.64 -31.60
N SER A 398 39.23 25.99 -30.74
CA SER A 398 39.51 24.61 -30.26
C SER A 398 38.81 23.52 -31.07
N ALA A 399 38.21 23.87 -32.22
CA ALA A 399 37.50 22.94 -33.10
C ALA A 399 38.25 22.62 -34.40
N SER A 400 39.52 23.02 -34.53
CA SER A 400 40.42 22.60 -35.61
C SER A 400 41.36 21.49 -35.15
#